data_AF-A0A6G9ZAY7-F1
#
_entry.id   AF-A0A6G9ZAY7-F1
#
_cell.length_a   1.000
_cell.length_b   1.000
_cell.length_c   1.000
_cell.angle_alpha   90.00
_cell.angle_beta   90.00
_cell.angle_gamma   90.00
#
_symmetry.space_group_name_H-M   'P 1'
#
loop_
_entity.id
_entity.type
_entity.pdbx_description
1 polymer ?
#
loop_
_entity_poly.entity_id
_entity_poly.type
_entity_poly.pdbx_seq_one_letter_code
_entity_poly.pdbx_strand_id
1 'polypeptide(L)'
;MVGDSPLSRYGPAAAIAADVYAWWLFAPANTAMRWGVPVLAVAMAVTAAGLRGIRCTAVLIVAILLPPAAASASVVADGGGAFDTAFQPVAVSRVTHTALHTAREGAGTVVTDLGADDAPALAAYTSLLAAPMIFATGTEILPIGGFLGAAPVPSVERLARMVADRQLHLVLLESAYTGDDRVEWIRNHCRRVDPGPDAVVRTLKGWATEGIDAHIYDCG
;
A
#
# COMPACT_ATOMS: atom_id res chain seq x y z
N MET A 1 33.83 -45.58 -1.74
CA MET A 1 32.63 -45.38 -2.60
C MET A 1 31.73 -44.42 -1.87
N VAL A 2 31.79 -43.13 -2.19
CA VAL A 2 30.86 -42.14 -1.64
C VAL A 2 29.58 -42.32 -2.44
N GLY A 3 28.56 -42.91 -1.83
CA GLY A 3 27.25 -43.07 -2.46
C GLY A 3 26.70 -41.71 -2.85
N ASP A 4 26.08 -41.62 -4.03
CA ASP A 4 25.38 -40.41 -4.47
C ASP A 4 24.40 -39.97 -3.38
N SER A 5 24.71 -38.85 -2.74
CA SER A 5 23.84 -38.28 -1.73
C SER A 5 22.48 -37.97 -2.37
N PRO A 6 21.35 -38.19 -1.68
CA PRO A 6 20.02 -37.85 -2.22
C PRO A 6 19.92 -36.37 -2.67
N LEU A 7 20.75 -35.50 -2.09
CA LEU A 7 20.92 -34.09 -2.49
C LEU A 7 21.46 -33.92 -3.92
N SER A 8 22.44 -34.70 -4.37
CA SER A 8 22.94 -34.61 -5.75
C SER A 8 21.94 -35.17 -6.76
N ARG A 9 21.12 -36.14 -6.34
CA ARG A 9 20.15 -36.82 -7.19
C ARG A 9 18.83 -36.06 -7.35
N TYR A 10 18.32 -35.47 -6.27
CA TYR A 10 17.00 -34.83 -6.24
C TYR A 10 17.06 -33.31 -6.05
N GLY A 11 18.20 -32.76 -5.59
CA GLY A 11 18.39 -31.33 -5.35
C GLY A 11 18.13 -30.45 -6.58
N PRO A 12 18.66 -30.78 -7.77
CA PRO A 12 18.39 -29.99 -8.97
C PRO A 12 16.90 -29.96 -9.34
N ALA A 13 16.21 -31.10 -9.23
CA ALA A 13 14.78 -31.18 -9.53
C ALA A 13 13.94 -30.36 -8.53
N ALA A 14 14.29 -30.41 -7.24
CA ALA A 14 13.64 -29.60 -6.22
C ALA A 14 13.87 -28.10 -6.42
N ALA A 15 15.09 -27.69 -6.79
CA ALA A 15 15.41 -26.29 -7.11
C ALA A 15 14.61 -25.79 -8.32
N ILE A 16 14.54 -26.57 -9.40
CA ILE A 16 13.75 -26.22 -10.59
C ILE A 16 12.25 -26.12 -10.24
N ALA A 17 11.72 -27.02 -9.42
CA ALA A 17 10.31 -26.94 -9.00
C ALA A 17 10.04 -25.67 -8.18
N ALA A 18 10.95 -25.29 -7.28
CA ALA A 18 10.87 -24.03 -6.53
C ALA A 18 10.95 -22.81 -7.45
N ASP A 19 11.81 -22.84 -8.48
CA ASP A 19 11.96 -21.75 -9.45
C ASP A 19 10.72 -21.60 -10.35
N VAL A 20 10.09 -22.69 -10.76
CA VAL A 20 8.82 -22.63 -11.51
C VAL A 20 7.72 -22.00 -10.66
N TYR A 21 7.67 -22.34 -9.36
CA TYR A 21 6.75 -21.72 -8.43
C TYR A 21 7.05 -20.22 -8.23
N ALA A 22 8.32 -19.84 -8.10
CA ALA A 22 8.73 -18.45 -8.02
C ALA A 22 8.41 -17.65 -9.30
N TRP A 23 8.62 -18.24 -10.47
CA TRP A 23 8.25 -17.65 -11.76
C TRP A 23 6.74 -17.38 -11.86
N TRP A 24 5.91 -18.31 -11.37
CA TRP A 24 4.46 -18.13 -11.30
C TRP A 24 4.09 -16.99 -10.34
N LEU A 25 4.73 -16.92 -9.17
CA LEU A 25 4.54 -15.82 -8.21
C LEU A 25 4.99 -14.46 -8.75
N PHE A 26 6.01 -14.41 -9.61
CA PHE A 26 6.48 -13.20 -10.27
C PHE A 26 5.62 -12.76 -11.48
N ALA A 27 4.45 -13.37 -11.69
CA ALA A 27 3.53 -12.93 -12.74
C ALA A 27 3.25 -11.41 -12.77
N PRO A 28 3.07 -10.71 -11.62
CA PRO A 28 2.86 -9.26 -11.60
C PRO A 28 4.15 -8.42 -11.57
N ALA A 29 5.33 -9.04 -11.44
CA ALA A 29 6.59 -8.33 -11.37
C ALA A 29 7.06 -7.81 -12.75
N ASN A 30 8.04 -6.90 -12.75
CA ASN A 30 8.65 -6.40 -13.98
C ASN A 30 9.33 -7.53 -14.79
N THR A 31 9.57 -7.30 -16.08
CA THR A 31 10.12 -8.33 -17.00
C THR A 31 11.47 -8.87 -16.55
N ALA A 32 12.33 -8.02 -15.98
CA ALA A 32 13.66 -8.41 -15.50
C ALA A 32 13.56 -9.37 -14.31
N MET A 33 12.66 -9.11 -13.36
CA MET A 33 12.43 -9.96 -12.21
C MET A 33 11.75 -11.27 -12.61
N ARG A 34 10.70 -11.17 -13.43
CA ARG A 34 9.91 -12.32 -13.86
C ARG A 34 10.74 -13.33 -14.65
N TRP A 35 11.66 -12.89 -15.49
CA TRP A 35 12.43 -13.80 -16.35
C TRP A 35 13.88 -13.96 -15.91
N GLY A 36 14.54 -12.88 -15.49
CA GLY A 36 15.97 -12.90 -15.17
C GLY A 36 16.28 -13.75 -13.93
N VAL A 37 15.48 -13.62 -12.86
CA VAL A 37 15.74 -14.33 -11.61
C VAL A 37 15.53 -15.85 -11.76
N PRO A 38 14.41 -16.35 -12.33
CA PRO A 38 14.25 -17.78 -12.55
C PRO A 38 15.27 -18.37 -13.54
N VAL A 39 15.61 -17.65 -14.61
CA VAL A 39 16.61 -18.13 -15.59
C VAL A 39 17.98 -18.31 -14.93
N LEU A 40 18.39 -17.37 -14.09
CA LEU A 40 19.66 -17.45 -13.37
C LEU A 40 19.65 -18.59 -12.33
N ALA A 41 18.56 -18.76 -11.60
CA ALA A 41 18.41 -19.84 -10.62
C ALA A 41 18.44 -21.23 -11.27
N VAL A 42 17.73 -21.42 -12.39
CA VAL A 42 17.78 -22.65 -13.18
C VAL A 42 19.18 -22.91 -13.74
N ALA A 43 19.86 -21.89 -14.25
CA ALA A 43 21.24 -22.03 -14.73
C ALA A 43 22.20 -22.50 -13.63
N MET A 44 22.03 -22.00 -12.40
CA MET A 44 22.76 -22.46 -11.22
C MET A 44 22.41 -23.91 -10.84
N ALA A 45 21.13 -24.28 -10.86
CA ALA A 45 20.70 -25.65 -10.57
C ALA A 45 21.26 -26.66 -11.60
N VAL A 46 21.32 -26.29 -12.87
CA VAL A 46 21.91 -27.11 -13.95
C VAL A 46 23.43 -27.23 -13.78
N THR A 47 24.12 -26.14 -13.47
CA THR A 47 25.57 -26.19 -13.21
C THR A 47 25.91 -27.01 -11.97
N ALA A 48 25.05 -27.00 -10.94
CA ALA A 48 25.23 -27.81 -9.74
C ALA A 48 25.25 -29.32 -10.01
N ALA A 49 24.58 -29.80 -11.06
CA ALA A 49 24.59 -31.21 -11.45
C ALA A 49 25.97 -31.71 -11.92
N GLY A 50 26.83 -30.80 -12.39
CA GLY A 50 28.22 -31.09 -12.77
C GLY A 50 29.24 -30.98 -11.62
N LEU A 51 28.82 -30.50 -10.45
CA LEU A 51 29.68 -30.26 -9.29
C LEU A 51 29.64 -31.44 -8.32
N ARG A 52 30.66 -31.55 -7.45
CA ARG A 52 30.75 -32.60 -6.42
C ARG A 52 30.94 -32.00 -5.03
N GLY A 53 30.45 -32.72 -4.02
CA GLY A 53 30.61 -32.38 -2.62
C GLY A 53 30.03 -31.01 -2.27
N ILE A 54 30.72 -30.27 -1.40
CA ILE A 54 30.24 -29.00 -0.85
C ILE A 54 29.90 -27.94 -1.89
N ARG A 55 30.55 -27.97 -3.06
CA ARG A 55 30.29 -27.02 -4.16
C ARG A 55 28.89 -27.20 -4.75
N CYS A 56 28.44 -28.45 -4.90
CA CYS A 56 27.09 -28.76 -5.39
C CYS A 56 26.04 -28.24 -4.40
N THR A 57 26.21 -28.54 -3.11
CA THR A 57 25.31 -28.07 -2.04
C THR A 57 25.25 -26.55 -1.97
N ALA A 58 26.39 -25.87 -2.03
CA ALA A 58 26.44 -24.41 -1.99
C ALA A 58 25.68 -23.77 -3.15
N VAL A 59 25.89 -24.25 -4.38
CA VAL A 59 25.19 -23.71 -5.56
C VAL A 59 23.69 -23.98 -5.51
N LEU A 60 23.25 -25.15 -5.04
CA LEU A 60 21.82 -25.45 -4.88
C LEU A 60 21.17 -24.56 -3.82
N ILE A 61 21.85 -24.29 -2.70
CA ILE A 61 21.36 -23.35 -1.68
C ILE A 61 21.21 -21.95 -2.28
N VAL A 62 22.21 -21.47 -3.03
CA VAL A 62 22.14 -20.16 -3.68
C VAL A 62 21.00 -20.11 -4.70
N ALA A 63 20.82 -21.16 -5.50
CA ALA A 63 19.71 -21.24 -6.46
C ALA A 63 18.34 -21.13 -5.78
N ILE A 64 18.14 -21.86 -4.68
CA ILE A 64 16.87 -21.85 -3.93
C ILE A 64 16.63 -20.50 -3.23
N LEU A 65 17.69 -19.84 -2.74
CA LEU A 65 17.57 -18.57 -2.03
C LEU A 65 17.51 -17.35 -2.93
N LEU A 66 17.96 -17.45 -4.19
CA LEU A 66 18.01 -16.32 -5.10
C LEU A 66 16.62 -15.69 -5.36
N PRO A 67 15.54 -16.45 -5.65
CA PRO A 67 14.22 -15.86 -5.84
C PRO A 67 13.68 -15.08 -4.63
N PRO A 68 13.62 -15.63 -3.40
CA PRO A 68 13.13 -14.86 -2.25
C PRO A 68 14.06 -13.69 -1.89
N ALA A 69 15.38 -13.82 -2.07
CA ALA A 69 16.31 -12.71 -1.82
C ALA A 69 16.12 -11.56 -2.82
N ALA A 70 15.97 -11.86 -4.11
CA ALA A 70 15.70 -10.86 -5.14
C ALA A 70 14.36 -10.16 -4.87
N ALA A 71 13.32 -10.93 -4.53
CA ALA A 71 12.02 -10.41 -4.13
C ALA A 71 12.11 -9.44 -2.94
N SER A 72 12.82 -9.80 -1.87
CA SER A 72 13.01 -8.89 -0.73
C SER A 72 13.80 -7.64 -1.11
N ALA A 73 14.84 -7.78 -1.93
CA ALA A 73 15.66 -6.65 -2.36
C ALA A 73 14.90 -5.67 -3.26
N SER A 74 14.01 -6.14 -4.14
CA SER A 74 13.23 -5.25 -4.99
C SER A 74 12.24 -4.41 -4.21
N VAL A 75 11.60 -4.97 -3.17
CA VAL A 75 10.69 -4.18 -2.32
C VAL A 75 11.44 -2.98 -1.74
N VAL A 76 12.67 -3.18 -1.25
CA VAL A 76 13.48 -2.07 -0.71
C VAL A 76 13.94 -1.12 -1.82
N ALA A 77 14.41 -1.64 -2.95
CA ALA A 77 14.91 -0.82 -4.07
C ALA A 77 13.81 0.05 -4.70
N ASP A 78 12.58 -0.45 -4.73
CA ASP A 78 11.39 0.26 -5.23
C ASP A 78 10.78 1.17 -4.14
N GLY A 79 11.40 1.25 -2.96
CA GLY A 79 10.93 2.09 -1.84
C GLY A 79 9.67 1.57 -1.15
N GLY A 80 9.36 0.28 -1.29
CA GLY A 80 8.23 -0.40 -0.66
C GLY A 80 8.29 -0.37 0.87
N GLY A 81 7.11 -0.31 1.49
CA GLY A 81 6.91 -0.32 2.93
C GLY A 81 6.71 -1.73 3.51
N ALA A 82 6.47 -1.79 4.82
CA ALA A 82 6.32 -3.05 5.57
C ALA A 82 5.11 -3.93 5.15
N PHE A 83 4.21 -3.38 4.32
CA PHE A 83 3.04 -4.08 3.80
C PHE A 83 3.16 -4.47 2.32
N ASP A 84 4.26 -4.08 1.66
CA ASP A 84 4.49 -4.38 0.26
C ASP A 84 5.16 -5.75 0.10
N THR A 85 4.75 -6.47 -0.95
CA THR A 85 5.38 -7.73 -1.33
C THR A 85 5.74 -7.69 -2.81
N ALA A 86 6.84 -8.32 -3.20
CA ALA A 86 7.26 -8.41 -4.60
C ALA A 86 6.28 -9.21 -5.49
N PHE A 87 5.29 -9.85 -4.89
CA PHE A 87 4.29 -10.70 -5.56
C PHE A 87 2.94 -10.00 -5.70
N GLN A 88 2.82 -8.75 -5.25
CA GLN A 88 1.58 -8.00 -5.29
C GLN A 88 1.32 -7.47 -6.71
N PRO A 89 0.06 -7.47 -7.19
CA PRO A 89 -0.28 -6.83 -8.46
C PRO A 89 0.04 -5.34 -8.42
N VAL A 90 0.65 -4.82 -9.51
CA VAL A 90 1.03 -3.40 -9.67
C VAL A 90 -0.13 -2.44 -9.38
N ALA A 91 -1.37 -2.83 -9.72
CA ALA A 91 -2.56 -2.04 -9.43
C ALA A 91 -2.80 -1.84 -7.92
N VAL A 92 -2.53 -2.87 -7.10
CA VAL A 92 -2.68 -2.78 -5.65
C VAL A 92 -1.51 -2.00 -5.05
N SER A 93 -0.28 -2.24 -5.53
CA SER A 93 0.90 -1.45 -5.12
C SER A 93 0.73 0.04 -5.43
N ARG A 94 0.13 0.43 -6.57
CA ARG A 94 -0.12 1.86 -6.87
C ARG A 94 -0.97 2.55 -5.79
N VAL A 95 -1.99 1.86 -5.28
CA VAL A 95 -2.87 2.39 -4.23
C VAL A 95 -2.18 2.40 -2.86
N THR A 96 -1.43 1.34 -2.53
CA THR A 96 -0.76 1.25 -1.21
C THR A 96 0.54 2.04 -1.12
N HIS A 97 1.19 2.29 -2.25
CA HIS A 97 2.51 2.91 -2.35
C HIS A 97 2.43 4.35 -2.83
N THR A 98 2.04 4.58 -4.09
CA THR A 98 2.08 5.91 -4.71
C THR A 98 1.03 6.84 -4.13
N ALA A 99 -0.21 6.36 -3.99
CA ALA A 99 -1.29 7.17 -3.45
C ALA A 99 -1.05 7.49 -1.96
N LEU A 100 -0.55 6.54 -1.16
CA LEU A 100 -0.22 6.78 0.25
C LEU A 100 1.02 7.67 0.43
N HIS A 101 2.05 7.50 -0.40
CA HIS A 101 3.24 8.35 -0.40
C HIS A 101 2.85 9.80 -0.72
N THR A 102 2.08 10.01 -1.78
CA THR A 102 1.59 11.32 -2.19
C THR A 102 0.63 11.89 -1.15
N ALA A 103 -0.21 11.07 -0.52
CA ALA A 103 -1.06 11.50 0.58
C ALA A 103 -0.26 11.94 1.81
N ARG A 104 0.92 11.36 2.07
CA ARG A 104 1.85 11.84 3.12
C ARG A 104 2.48 13.17 2.71
N GLU A 105 2.81 13.34 1.44
CA GLU A 105 3.32 14.60 0.91
C GLU A 105 2.22 15.69 0.96
N GLY A 106 2.38 16.62 1.89
CA GLY A 106 1.42 17.71 2.09
C GLY A 106 0.27 17.39 3.04
N ALA A 107 0.20 16.18 3.62
CA ALA A 107 -0.78 15.86 4.67
C ALA A 107 -0.68 16.83 5.85
N GLY A 108 0.54 17.21 6.25
CA GLY A 108 0.75 18.23 7.27
C GLY A 108 0.16 19.58 6.89
N THR A 109 0.37 20.04 5.66
CA THR A 109 -0.21 21.28 5.12
C THR A 109 -1.74 21.24 5.15
N VAL A 110 -2.35 20.11 4.78
CA VAL A 110 -3.81 19.96 4.83
C VAL A 110 -4.32 20.14 6.26
N VAL A 111 -3.70 19.51 7.25
CA VAL A 111 -4.14 19.62 8.65
C VAL A 111 -3.91 21.02 9.22
N THR A 112 -2.73 21.61 9.02
CA THR A 112 -2.37 22.92 9.58
C THR A 112 -3.16 24.06 8.95
N ASP A 113 -3.30 24.05 7.62
CA ASP A 113 -3.99 25.13 6.90
C ASP A 113 -5.52 25.06 7.08
N LEU A 114 -6.04 23.87 7.42
CA LEU A 114 -7.44 23.69 7.83
C LEU A 114 -7.67 24.02 9.31
N GLY A 115 -6.63 24.34 10.08
CA GLY A 115 -6.73 24.76 11.49
C GLY A 115 -7.22 23.67 12.43
N ALA A 116 -6.86 22.40 12.17
CA ALA A 116 -7.33 21.25 12.93
C ALA A 116 -6.47 20.93 14.18
N ASP A 117 -5.79 21.91 14.77
CA ASP A 117 -4.69 21.67 15.72
C ASP A 117 -5.12 21.27 17.16
N ASP A 118 -6.38 21.47 17.58
CA ASP A 118 -6.73 21.45 19.02
C ASP A 118 -7.84 20.47 19.53
N ALA A 119 -8.54 19.69 18.69
CA ALA A 119 -9.50 18.60 19.03
C ALA A 119 -10.24 18.19 17.72
N PRO A 120 -10.89 17.00 17.55
CA PRO A 120 -11.08 16.40 16.22
C PRO A 120 -12.08 17.16 15.34
N ALA A 121 -11.65 18.31 14.82
CA ALA A 121 -12.38 19.15 13.91
C ALA A 121 -12.46 18.50 12.53
N LEU A 122 -11.59 17.53 12.23
CA LEU A 122 -11.44 16.91 10.93
C LEU A 122 -11.77 15.41 10.96
N ALA A 123 -12.67 14.99 10.07
CA ALA A 123 -12.87 13.60 9.70
C ALA A 123 -12.39 13.35 8.27
N ALA A 124 -11.96 12.12 7.99
CA ALA A 124 -11.69 11.65 6.65
C ALA A 124 -12.54 10.41 6.37
N TYR A 125 -13.05 10.25 5.15
CA TYR A 125 -13.99 9.17 4.88
C TYR A 125 -13.40 7.76 5.09
N THR A 126 -12.10 7.56 4.83
CA THR A 126 -11.44 6.28 5.05
C THR A 126 -10.30 6.40 6.06
N SER A 127 -9.94 5.30 6.73
CA SER A 127 -8.71 5.29 7.53
C SER A 127 -7.44 5.30 6.66
N LEU A 128 -7.55 4.89 5.38
CA LEU A 128 -6.50 5.08 4.39
C LEU A 128 -6.18 6.57 4.17
N LEU A 129 -7.22 7.42 4.07
CA LEU A 129 -7.05 8.87 3.91
C LEU A 129 -6.68 9.56 5.23
N ALA A 130 -7.22 9.10 6.35
CA ALA A 130 -6.89 9.65 7.67
C ALA A 130 -5.42 9.41 8.06
N ALA A 131 -4.89 8.22 7.79
CA ALA A 131 -3.61 7.78 8.33
C ALA A 131 -2.42 8.70 7.96
N PRO A 132 -2.19 9.11 6.70
CA PRO A 132 -1.11 10.02 6.34
C PRO A 132 -1.09 11.32 7.13
N MET A 133 -2.28 11.90 7.36
CA MET A 133 -2.43 13.14 8.11
C MET A 133 -2.12 12.91 9.60
N ILE A 134 -2.68 11.86 10.22
CA ILE A 134 -2.38 11.48 11.61
C ILE A 134 -0.87 11.23 11.80
N PHE A 135 -0.23 10.51 10.87
CA PHE A 135 1.20 10.22 10.94
C PHE A 135 2.06 11.48 10.79
N ALA A 136 1.64 12.44 9.95
CA ALA A 136 2.40 13.65 9.68
C ALA A 136 2.34 14.66 10.83
N THR A 137 1.18 14.78 11.51
CA THR A 137 0.96 15.83 12.50
C THR A 137 0.82 15.34 13.93
N GLY A 138 0.49 14.05 14.14
CA GLY A 138 0.10 13.51 15.44
C GLY A 138 -1.31 13.92 15.88
N THR A 139 -2.05 14.64 15.04
CA THR A 139 -3.42 15.10 15.31
C THR A 139 -4.40 13.95 15.19
N GLU A 140 -5.42 13.93 16.06
CA GLU A 140 -6.53 12.99 15.94
C GLU A 140 -7.43 13.36 14.76
N ILE A 141 -7.60 12.43 13.82
CA ILE A 141 -8.51 12.57 12.67
C ILE A 141 -9.47 11.39 12.68
N LEU A 142 -10.77 11.68 12.65
CA LEU A 142 -11.81 10.66 12.71
C LEU A 142 -11.96 9.95 11.34
N PRO A 143 -11.71 8.64 11.22
CA PRO A 143 -12.08 7.92 10.02
C PRO A 143 -13.59 7.61 9.99
N ILE A 144 -14.27 7.92 8.88
CA ILE A 144 -15.69 7.57 8.65
C ILE A 144 -15.77 6.20 7.93
N GLY A 145 -15.18 5.19 8.56
CA GLY A 145 -15.24 3.81 8.12
C GLY A 145 -13.93 3.09 8.29
N GLY A 146 -13.83 1.94 7.61
CA GLY A 146 -12.62 1.11 7.62
C GLY A 146 -11.55 1.64 6.66
N PHE A 147 -10.56 0.78 6.37
CA PHE A 147 -9.48 1.10 5.43
C PHE A 147 -10.00 1.59 4.07
N LEU A 148 -11.08 0.98 3.58
CA LEU A 148 -11.75 1.35 2.32
C LEU A 148 -13.15 1.95 2.55
N GLY A 149 -13.44 2.46 3.75
CA GLY A 149 -14.74 3.06 4.07
C GLY A 149 -15.89 2.07 4.35
N ALA A 150 -15.76 0.79 3.99
CA ALA A 150 -16.84 -0.21 4.08
C ALA A 150 -17.36 -0.51 5.49
N ALA A 151 -16.61 -0.17 6.55
CA ALA A 151 -17.11 -0.33 7.92
C ALA A 151 -18.17 0.75 8.21
N PRO A 152 -19.37 0.38 8.70
CA PRO A 152 -20.48 1.32 8.91
C PRO A 152 -20.33 2.07 10.24
N VAL A 153 -19.16 2.66 10.49
CA VAL A 153 -18.83 3.38 11.72
C VAL A 153 -18.17 4.72 11.39
N PRO A 154 -18.57 5.83 12.01
CA PRO A 154 -19.79 5.98 12.83
C PRO A 154 -21.07 5.86 11.98
N SER A 155 -22.22 5.60 12.61
CA SER A 155 -23.52 5.69 11.92
C SER A 155 -23.87 7.14 11.58
N VAL A 156 -24.84 7.35 10.69
CA VAL A 156 -25.33 8.69 10.32
C VAL A 156 -25.82 9.46 11.56
N GLU A 157 -26.56 8.82 12.47
CA GLU A 157 -27.07 9.46 13.69
C GLU A 157 -25.95 9.83 14.66
N ARG A 158 -24.86 9.06 14.67
CA ARG A 158 -23.68 9.39 15.48
C ARG A 158 -22.93 10.56 14.84
N LEU A 159 -22.75 10.55 13.53
CA LEU A 159 -22.13 11.63 12.77
C LEU A 159 -22.88 12.95 12.96
N ALA A 160 -24.22 12.93 12.79
CA ALA A 160 -25.08 14.08 12.98
C ALA A 160 -24.99 14.68 14.39
N ARG A 161 -24.92 13.81 15.42
CA ARG A 161 -24.70 14.27 16.80
C ARG A 161 -23.33 14.91 16.99
N MET A 162 -22.27 14.33 16.44
CA MET A 162 -20.92 14.91 16.54
C MET A 162 -20.86 16.30 15.88
N VAL A 163 -21.51 16.48 14.73
CA VAL A 163 -21.65 17.78 14.09
C VAL A 163 -22.45 18.75 14.98
N ALA A 164 -23.61 18.34 15.49
CA ALA A 164 -24.44 19.17 16.36
C ALA A 164 -23.74 19.59 17.66
N ASP A 165 -22.93 18.70 18.24
CA ASP A 165 -22.17 18.92 19.46
C ASP A 165 -20.86 19.70 19.20
N ARG A 166 -20.61 20.15 17.96
CA ARG A 166 -19.35 20.81 17.52
C ARG A 166 -18.10 19.97 17.80
N GLN A 167 -18.25 18.65 17.70
CA GLN A 167 -17.15 17.69 17.77
C GLN A 167 -16.60 17.33 16.40
N LEU A 168 -17.22 17.80 15.31
CA LEU A 168 -16.79 17.60 13.93
C LEU A 168 -17.20 18.81 13.10
N HIS A 169 -16.25 19.43 12.39
CA HIS A 169 -16.48 20.65 11.61
C HIS A 169 -16.11 20.48 10.14
N LEU A 170 -15.05 19.74 9.85
CA LEU A 170 -14.51 19.52 8.53
C LEU A 170 -14.54 18.04 8.20
N VAL A 171 -14.90 17.70 6.97
CA VAL A 171 -14.88 16.34 6.47
C VAL A 171 -14.17 16.31 5.11
N LEU A 172 -13.13 15.51 5.02
CA LEU A 172 -12.51 15.12 3.75
C LEU A 172 -13.23 13.90 3.18
N LEU A 173 -13.86 14.09 2.03
CA LEU A 173 -14.67 13.08 1.34
C LEU A 173 -14.13 12.83 -0.06
N GLU A 174 -13.85 11.57 -0.39
CA GLU A 174 -13.48 11.16 -1.74
C GLU A 174 -14.70 11.11 -2.68
N SER A 175 -14.57 11.70 -3.88
CA SER A 175 -15.65 11.85 -4.87
C SER A 175 -16.25 10.52 -5.32
N ALA A 176 -15.41 9.48 -5.39
CA ALA A 176 -15.75 8.16 -5.90
C ALA A 176 -16.71 7.37 -5.00
N TYR A 177 -16.86 7.76 -3.72
CA TYR A 177 -17.81 7.10 -2.83
C TYR A 177 -19.22 7.63 -3.04
N THR A 178 -20.11 6.72 -3.42
CA THR A 178 -21.54 6.97 -3.68
C THR A 178 -22.36 5.80 -3.13
N GLY A 179 -23.60 6.04 -2.69
CA GLY A 179 -24.49 4.98 -2.18
C GLY A 179 -24.21 4.57 -0.73
N ASP A 180 -23.42 5.36 0.00
CA ASP A 180 -23.27 5.25 1.46
C ASP A 180 -24.06 6.39 2.10
N ASP A 181 -25.01 6.02 2.98
CA ASP A 181 -25.92 6.96 3.65
C ASP A 181 -25.16 8.08 4.40
N ARG A 182 -23.94 7.82 4.89
CA ARG A 182 -23.10 8.81 5.58
C ARG A 182 -22.56 9.84 4.61
N VAL A 183 -22.12 9.38 3.43
CA VAL A 183 -21.63 10.25 2.36
C VAL A 183 -22.76 11.14 1.87
N GLU A 184 -23.93 10.54 1.64
CA GLU A 184 -25.12 11.27 1.21
C GLU A 184 -25.58 12.27 2.26
N TRP A 185 -25.58 11.88 3.53
CA TRP A 185 -25.89 12.78 4.63
C TRP A 185 -24.94 13.98 4.69
N ILE A 186 -23.62 13.77 4.61
CA ILE A 186 -22.61 14.84 4.59
C ILE A 186 -22.85 15.78 3.42
N ARG A 187 -23.06 15.26 2.21
CA ARG A 187 -23.29 16.07 1.00
C ARG A 187 -24.56 16.93 1.09
N ASN A 188 -25.57 16.43 1.81
CA ASN A 188 -26.86 17.12 1.96
C ASN A 188 -26.89 18.12 3.13
N HIS A 189 -26.04 17.94 4.15
CA HIS A 189 -26.07 18.74 5.38
C HIS A 189 -24.85 19.64 5.59
N CYS A 190 -23.74 19.36 4.92
CA CYS A 190 -22.51 20.14 5.01
C CYS A 190 -22.27 20.90 3.71
N ARG A 191 -21.65 22.07 3.81
CA ARG A 191 -21.31 22.91 2.67
C ARG A 191 -19.98 22.45 2.09
N ARG A 192 -19.94 22.14 0.80
CA ARG A 192 -18.66 21.93 0.10
C ARG A 192 -17.86 23.25 0.12
N VAL A 193 -16.62 23.20 0.57
CA VAL A 193 -15.73 24.36 0.63
C VAL A 193 -14.60 24.17 -0.35
N ASP A 194 -14.28 25.23 -1.07
CA ASP A 194 -13.05 25.26 -1.86
C ASP A 194 -11.85 25.36 -0.91
N PRO A 195 -10.79 24.57 -1.09
CA PRO A 195 -9.73 24.36 -0.07
C PRO A 195 -8.89 25.59 0.32
N GLY A 196 -9.30 26.81 -0.04
CA GLY A 196 -8.60 28.04 0.30
C GLY A 196 -7.19 28.06 -0.31
N PRO A 197 -6.13 28.30 0.47
CA PRO A 197 -4.79 28.62 -0.01
C PRO A 197 -4.28 27.69 -1.12
N ASP A 198 -3.48 28.27 -2.04
CA ASP A 198 -2.92 27.55 -3.18
C ASP A 198 -2.18 26.26 -2.79
N ALA A 199 -1.66 26.17 -1.56
CA ALA A 199 -0.94 25.00 -1.06
C ALA A 199 -1.85 23.77 -0.88
N VAL A 200 -2.95 23.88 -0.13
CA VAL A 200 -3.92 22.78 0.05
C VAL A 200 -4.53 22.38 -1.29
N VAL A 201 -4.86 23.36 -2.15
CA VAL A 201 -5.39 23.08 -3.50
C VAL A 201 -4.37 22.32 -4.35
N ARG A 202 -3.08 22.67 -4.29
CA ARG A 202 -2.03 21.92 -5.00
C ARG A 202 -1.89 20.51 -4.46
N THR A 203 -1.92 20.33 -3.14
CA THR A 203 -1.83 19.01 -2.50
C THR A 203 -2.99 18.12 -2.91
N LEU A 204 -4.24 18.60 -2.80
CA LEU A 204 -5.43 17.84 -3.20
C LEU A 204 -5.43 17.52 -4.71
N LYS A 205 -4.93 18.42 -5.56
CA LYS A 205 -4.76 18.14 -6.99
C LYS A 205 -3.72 17.04 -7.24
N GLY A 206 -2.60 17.05 -6.51
CA GLY A 206 -1.60 15.98 -6.57
C GLY A 206 -2.17 14.63 -6.11
N TRP A 207 -3.01 14.64 -5.08
CA TRP A 207 -3.70 13.44 -4.62
C TRP A 207 -4.68 12.92 -5.69
N ALA A 208 -5.42 13.81 -6.34
CA ALA A 208 -6.34 13.44 -7.41
C ALA A 208 -5.64 12.82 -8.62
N THR A 209 -4.42 13.27 -8.99
CA THR A 209 -3.64 12.64 -10.07
C THR A 209 -3.22 11.21 -9.76
N GLU A 210 -3.13 10.87 -8.47
CA GLU A 210 -2.80 9.53 -7.98
C GLU A 210 -4.04 8.70 -7.60
N GLY A 211 -5.24 9.22 -7.89
CA GLY A 211 -6.51 8.52 -7.70
C GLY A 211 -7.24 8.81 -6.38
N ILE A 212 -6.75 9.74 -5.56
CA ILE A 212 -7.41 10.21 -4.34
C ILE A 212 -8.05 11.59 -4.63
N ASP A 213 -9.21 11.59 -5.27
CA ASP A 213 -9.97 12.83 -5.52
C ASP A 213 -10.82 13.19 -4.30
N ALA A 214 -10.25 13.94 -3.36
CA ALA A 214 -10.91 14.34 -2.12
C ALA A 214 -11.38 15.80 -2.14
N HIS A 215 -12.52 16.05 -1.49
CA HIS A 215 -13.13 17.37 -1.34
C HIS A 215 -13.42 17.66 0.13
N ILE A 216 -13.37 18.95 0.48
CA ILE A 216 -13.59 19.42 1.85
C ILE A 216 -15.05 19.84 2.01
N TYR A 217 -15.66 19.39 3.09
CA TYR A 217 -17.00 19.75 3.52
C TYR A 217 -16.93 20.39 4.89
N ASP A 218 -17.62 21.51 5.05
CA ASP A 218 -17.77 22.27 6.28
C ASP A 218 -19.17 22.03 6.84
N CYS A 219 -19.21 21.42 8.01
CA CYS A 219 -20.40 21.01 8.75
C CYS A 219 -20.69 21.93 9.95
N GLY A 220 -19.90 23.00 10.17
CA GLY A 220 -19.99 23.91 11.31
C GLY A 220 -20.67 25.25 11.01
#